data_AF-A0A1C4DW67-F1
#
_entry.id   AF-A0A1C4DW67-F1
#
_cell.length_a   1.000
_cell.length_b   1.000
_cell.length_c   1.000
_cell.angle_alpha   90.00
_cell.angle_beta   90.00
_cell.angle_gamma   90.00
#
_symmetry.space_group_name_H-M   'P 1'
#
loop_
_entity.id
_entity.type
_entity.pdbx_description
1 polymer ?
#
loop_
_entity_poly.entity_id
_entity_poly.type
_entity_poly.pdbx_seq_one_letter_code
_entity_poly.pdbx_strand_id
1 'polypeptide(L)'
;MILTPWFKKFGWTYIPRTIGGSLITIACIALCGWLVFTFDRTSHSLLDTIAHFLLYFTVVAGWWNWLAAKTSVTHTPHERIQ
;
A
#
# COMPACT_ATOMS: atom_id res chain seq x y z
N MET A 1 -22.53 -12.39 7.57
CA MET A 1 -21.18 -12.54 8.15
C MET A 1 -20.47 -11.20 8.02
N ILE A 2 -20.16 -10.54 9.13
CA ILE A 2 -19.62 -9.17 9.15
C ILE A 2 -18.12 -9.27 8.84
N LEU A 3 -17.70 -9.14 7.58
CA LEU A 3 -16.29 -8.97 7.26
C LEU A 3 -15.88 -7.57 7.71
N THR A 4 -15.09 -7.48 8.78
CA THR A 4 -14.45 -6.23 9.20
C THR A 4 -13.54 -5.74 8.07
N PRO A 5 -13.78 -4.53 7.49
CA PRO A 5 -12.97 -4.02 6.39
C PRO A 5 -11.53 -3.79 6.86
N TRP A 6 -10.55 -4.24 6.06
CA TRP A 6 -9.13 -4.17 6.45
C TRP A 6 -8.58 -2.74 6.36
N PHE A 7 -9.12 -1.97 5.43
CA PHE A 7 -8.79 -0.57 5.22
C PHE A 7 -10.06 0.27 5.27
N LYS A 8 -10.00 1.38 6.01
CA LYS A 8 -11.05 2.39 6.02
C LYS A 8 -10.66 3.51 5.06
N LYS A 9 -11.52 3.81 4.07
CA LYS A 9 -11.32 4.96 3.19
C LYS A 9 -11.42 6.24 4.02
N PHE A 10 -10.40 7.09 3.93
CA PHE A 10 -10.33 8.38 4.60
C PHE A 10 -10.01 9.45 3.54
N GLY A 11 -11.05 9.99 2.91
CA GLY A 11 -10.92 10.94 1.81
C GLY A 11 -10.28 10.30 0.57
N TRP A 12 -9.07 10.77 0.23
CA TRP A 12 -8.27 10.29 -0.93
C TRP A 12 -7.30 9.16 -0.57
N THR A 13 -7.12 8.84 0.71
CA THR A 13 -6.21 7.78 1.16
C THR A 13 -6.95 6.72 1.96
N TYR A 14 -6.28 5.61 2.25
CA TYR A 14 -6.81 4.49 3.00
C TYR A 14 -6.03 4.32 4.30
N ILE A 15 -6.73 4.23 5.43
CA ILE A 15 -6.10 4.00 6.73
C ILE A 15 -6.29 2.52 7.08
N PRO A 16 -5.21 1.77 7.39
CA PRO A 16 -5.33 0.41 7.86
C PRO A 16 -6.05 0.41 9.22
N ARG A 17 -7.17 -0.29 9.33
CA ARG A 17 -7.95 -0.41 10.58
C ARG A 17 -7.78 -1.78 11.23
N THR A 18 -7.20 -2.73 10.49
CA THR A 18 -7.11 -4.14 10.88
C THR A 18 -5.65 -4.60 10.83
N ILE A 19 -5.31 -5.58 11.67
CA ILE A 19 -3.97 -6.18 11.78
C ILE A 19 -3.39 -6.53 10.40
N GLY A 20 -4.21 -7.09 9.51
CA GLY A 20 -3.78 -7.43 8.16
C GLY A 20 -3.38 -6.22 7.30
N GLY A 21 -4.13 -5.11 7.38
CA GLY A 21 -3.78 -3.87 6.68
C GLY A 21 -2.51 -3.21 7.24
N SER A 22 -2.31 -3.29 8.55
CA SER A 22 -1.08 -2.82 9.19
C SER A 22 0.13 -3.65 8.76
N LEU A 23 -0.01 -4.97 8.70
CA LEU A 23 1.07 -5.88 8.27
C LEU A 23 1.53 -5.58 6.84
N ILE A 24 0.58 -5.38 5.92
CA ILE A 24 0.86 -5.01 4.52
C ILE A 24 1.58 -3.66 4.45
N THR A 25 1.14 -2.69 5.25
CA THR A 25 1.74 -1.35 5.27
C THR A 25 3.18 -1.41 5.80
N ILE A 26 3.42 -2.18 6.86
CA ILE A 26 4.77 -2.44 7.41
C ILE A 26 5.64 -3.13 6.36
N ALA A 27 5.11 -4.14 5.65
CA ALA A 27 5.85 -4.84 4.60
C ALA A 27 6.23 -3.89 3.45
N CYS A 28 5.35 -2.96 3.04
CA CYS A 28 5.68 -1.93 2.04
C CYS A 28 6.79 -0.99 2.52
N ILE A 29 6.74 -0.55 3.78
CA ILE A 29 7.78 0.31 4.37
C ILE A 29 9.11 -0.43 4.44
N ALA A 30 9.10 -1.68 4.90
CA ALA A 30 10.30 -2.52 4.96
C ALA A 30 10.91 -2.73 3.56
N LEU A 31 10.07 -2.96 2.55
CA LEU A 31 10.50 -3.11 1.16
C LEU A 31 11.09 -1.81 0.60
N CYS A 32 10.49 -0.66 0.89
CA CYS A 32 11.07 0.64 0.53
C CYS A 32 12.44 0.84 1.20
N GLY A 33 12.57 0.53 2.49
CA GLY A 33 13.86 0.62 3.21
C GLY A 33 14.92 -0.32 2.63
N TRP A 34 14.54 -1.55 2.29
CA TRP A 34 15.42 -2.53 1.66
C TRP A 34 15.90 -2.06 0.27
N LEU A 35 15.02 -1.47 -0.53
CA LEU A 35 15.36 -0.92 -1.83
C LEU A 35 16.33 0.26 -1.71
N VAL A 36 16.10 1.19 -0.77
CA VAL A 36 17.03 2.30 -0.51
C VAL A 36 18.40 1.77 -0.11
N PHE A 37 18.45 0.82 0.84
CA PHE A 37 19.71 0.21 1.27
C PHE A 37 20.45 -0.50 0.13
N THR A 38 19.70 -1.15 -0.76
CA THR A 38 20.27 -1.82 -1.93
C THR A 38 20.81 -0.80 -2.94
N PHE A 39 20.05 0.24 -3.27
CA PHE A 39 20.49 1.26 -4.24
C PHE A 39 21.63 2.12 -3.72
N ASP A 40 21.66 2.44 -2.42
CA ASP A 40 22.78 3.15 -1.77
C ASP A 40 24.11 2.38 -1.93
N ARG A 41 24.06 1.04 -1.86
CA ARG A 41 25.23 0.17 -2.04
C ARG A 41 25.71 0.05 -3.49
N THR A 42 24.85 0.38 -4.46
CA THR A 42 25.09 0.06 -5.88
C THR A 42 25.30 1.31 -6.74
N SER A 43 24.72 2.44 -6.35
CA SER A 43 24.74 3.67 -7.14
C SER A 43 25.92 4.57 -6.76
N HIS A 44 26.61 5.09 -7.78
CA HIS A 44 27.75 6.01 -7.63
C HIS A 44 27.33 7.49 -7.47
N SER A 45 26.03 7.78 -7.60
CA SER A 45 25.46 9.13 -7.57
C SER A 45 24.11 9.15 -6.87
N LEU A 46 23.91 10.16 -6.01
CA LEU A 46 22.69 10.33 -5.22
C LEU A 46 21.43 10.55 -6.09
N LEU A 47 21.60 11.18 -7.25
CA LEU A 47 20.51 11.39 -8.20
C LEU A 47 20.00 10.07 -8.80
N ASP A 48 20.92 9.15 -9.10
CA ASP A 48 20.60 7.83 -9.65
C ASP A 48 19.83 6.97 -8.64
N THR A 49 20.22 7.03 -7.36
CA THR A 49 19.51 6.38 -6.25
C THR A 49 18.09 6.92 -6.08
N ILE A 50 17.91 8.25 -6.11
CA ILE A 50 16.59 8.88 -5.97
C ILE A 50 15.69 8.54 -7.16
N ALA A 51 16.22 8.54 -8.38
CA ALA A 51 15.45 8.21 -9.58
C ALA A 51 14.93 6.77 -9.54
N HIS A 52 15.80 5.81 -9.19
CA HIS A 52 15.39 4.41 -8.99
C HIS A 52 14.38 4.29 -7.84
N PHE A 53 14.66 4.91 -6.70
CA PHE A 53 13.76 4.86 -5.54
C PHE A 53 12.35 5.36 -5.87
N LEU A 54 12.22 6.49 -6.59
CA LEU A 54 10.92 7.03 -6.98
C LEU A 54 10.14 6.09 -7.89
N LEU A 55 10.81 5.46 -8.87
CA LEU A 55 10.15 4.47 -9.75
C LEU A 55 9.59 3.30 -8.94
N TYR A 56 10.40 2.68 -8.08
CA TYR A 56 9.92 1.56 -7.26
C TYR A 56 8.87 2.00 -6.24
N PHE A 57 9.04 3.17 -5.64
CA PHE A 57 8.07 3.72 -4.70
C PHE A 57 6.69 3.90 -5.32
N THR A 58 6.61 4.43 -6.56
CA THR A 58 5.31 4.57 -7.25
C THR A 58 4.63 3.24 -7.54
N VAL A 59 5.39 2.19 -7.91
CA VAL A 59 4.84 0.84 -8.13
C VAL A 59 4.31 0.25 -6.82
N VAL A 60 5.08 0.35 -5.73
CA VAL A 60 4.69 -0.13 -4.40
C VAL A 60 3.47 0.63 -3.88
N ALA A 61 3.44 1.96 -4.01
CA ALA A 61 2.30 2.79 -3.62
C ALA A 61 1.05 2.46 -4.45
N GLY A 62 1.21 2.21 -5.76
CA GLY A 62 0.12 1.79 -6.64
C GLY A 62 -0.47 0.45 -6.21
N TRP A 63 0.37 -0.55 -5.91
CA TRP A 63 -0.08 -1.84 -5.39
C TRP A 63 -0.76 -1.73 -4.04
N TRP A 64 -0.20 -0.94 -3.12
CA TRP A 64 -0.81 -0.71 -1.82
C TRP A 64 -2.19 -0.06 -1.95
N ASN A 65 -2.32 0.96 -2.81
CA ASN A 65 -3.61 1.63 -3.07
C ASN A 65 -4.64 0.69 -3.70
N TRP A 66 -4.23 -0.14 -4.67
CA TRP A 66 -5.09 -1.15 -5.29
C TRP A 66 -5.59 -2.18 -4.27
N LEU A 67 -4.69 -2.69 -3.42
CA LEU A 67 -5.03 -3.67 -2.40
C LEU A 67 -5.96 -3.07 -1.34
N ALA A 68 -5.74 -1.81 -0.94
CA ALA A 68 -6.62 -1.08 -0.05
C ALA A 68 -8.02 -0.87 -0.67
N ALA A 69 -8.09 -0.55 -1.97
CA ALA A 69 -9.36 -0.43 -2.68
C ALA A 69 -10.15 -1.76 -2.67
N LYS A 70 -9.48 -2.89 -2.96
CA LYS A 70 -10.11 -4.23 -2.97
C LYS A 70 -10.57 -4.70 -1.58
N THR A 71 -9.89 -4.27 -0.52
CA THR A 71 -10.18 -4.71 0.86
C THR A 71 -11.04 -3.73 1.66
N SER A 72 -11.42 -2.60 1.05
CA SER A 72 -12.35 -1.62 1.61
C SER A 72 -13.83 -1.97 1.38
N VAL A 73 -14.12 -3.05 0.63
CA VAL A 73 -15.50 -3.44 0.26
C VAL A 73 -16.30 -3.79 1.51
N THR A 74 -17.09 -2.82 1.95
CA THR A 74 -18.25 -3.02 2.82
C THR A 74 -19.36 -3.51 1.92
N HIS A 75 -19.75 -4.78 2.03
CA HIS A 75 -20.88 -5.30 1.27
C HIS A 75 -22.14 -4.55 1.75
N THR A 76 -22.62 -3.58 0.97
CA THR A 76 -23.93 -2.96 1.18
C THR A 76 -25.00 -4.04 0.99
N PRO A 77 -25.87 -4.30 1.99
CA PRO A 77 -26.88 -5.37 1.91
C PRO A 77 -28.09 -5.05 1.01
N HIS A 78 -28.02 -4.05 0.11
CA HIS A 78 -29.19 -3.55 -0.62
C HIS A 78 -29.45 -4.15 -2.02
N GLU A 79 -28.67 -5.11 -2.49
CA GLU A 79 -28.88 -5.75 -3.82
C GLU A 79 -29.67 -7.08 -3.71
N ARG A 80 -30.68 -7.13 -2.84
CA ARG A 80 -31.60 -8.28 -2.72
C ARG A 80 -33.04 -7.96 -3.14
N ILE A 81 -33.24 -6.79 -3.73
CA ILE A 81 -34.54 -6.37 -4.27
C ILE A 81 -34.28 -5.39 -5.41
N GLN A 82 -33.89 -5.87 -6.60
CA GLN A 82 -34.28 -5.37 -7.93
C GLN A 82 -34.01 -6.47 -8.96
#